data_AF-A0A3N5ERK3-F1
#
_entry.id   AF-A0A3N5ERK3-F1
#
_cell.length_a   1.000
_cell.length_b   1.000
_cell.length_c   1.000
_cell.angle_alpha   90.00
_cell.angle_beta   90.00
_cell.angle_gamma   90.00
#
_symmetry.space_group_name_H-M   'P 1'
#
loop_
_entity.id
_entity.type
_entity.pdbx_description
1 polymer ?
#
loop_
_entity_poly.entity_id
_entity_poly.type
_entity_poly.pdbx_seq_one_letter_code
_entity_poly.pdbx_strand_id
1 'polypeptide(L)'
;TKALIDSINVAYDERESRGFVRLNLIAVGLTLALIVFVLVALALVAVVPLVLGWIGLGEGMAWALSLLRWPLLLLFLMGALAVLYRYAPDRDEPRWRWVSPGAAGASVLFVVGSIGFSLYVSYSDSYDATYGSLGAIAVTMVWLFVAAYSVLLGAQLNAETERQTVRDSTEGRPEPLGRRGARAADTVGPTSEEGAGKEVGKGASRRRPD
;
A
#
# COMPACT_ATOMS: atom_id res chain seq x y z
N THR A 1 -12.11 -8.27 1.19
CA THR A 1 -11.11 -8.14 2.27
C THR A 1 -10.19 -9.34 2.40
N LYS A 2 -10.68 -10.59 2.51
CA LYS A 2 -9.79 -11.78 2.64
C LYS A 2 -8.79 -11.98 1.49
N ALA A 3 -9.21 -11.80 0.24
CA ALA A 3 -8.30 -11.87 -0.91
C ALA A 3 -7.19 -10.81 -0.86
N LEU A 4 -7.50 -9.63 -0.32
CA LEU A 4 -6.50 -8.57 -0.13
C LEU A 4 -5.51 -8.94 0.98
N ILE A 5 -6.00 -9.48 2.10
CA ILE A 5 -5.15 -10.00 3.19
C ILE A 5 -4.21 -11.09 2.66
N ASP A 6 -4.74 -12.03 1.89
CA ASP A 6 -3.95 -13.11 1.28
C ASP A 6 -2.90 -12.57 0.30
N SER A 7 -3.28 -11.63 -0.57
CA SER A 7 -2.34 -10.98 -1.50
C SER A 7 -1.23 -10.21 -0.77
N ILE A 8 -1.56 -9.58 0.36
CA ILE A 8 -0.58 -8.90 1.22
C ILE A 8 0.32 -9.92 1.92
N ASN A 9 -0.21 -11.03 2.43
CA ASN A 9 0.59 -12.13 2.99
C ASN A 9 1.61 -12.61 1.95
N VAL A 10 1.18 -12.82 0.71
CA VAL A 10 2.06 -13.20 -0.41
C VAL A 10 3.16 -12.14 -0.65
N ALA A 11 2.84 -10.84 -0.62
CA ALA A 11 3.84 -9.78 -0.78
C ALA A 11 4.89 -9.76 0.36
N TYR A 12 4.51 -10.22 1.56
CA TYR A 12 5.42 -10.38 2.70
C TYR A 12 6.05 -11.79 2.78
N ASP A 13 5.80 -12.66 1.80
CA ASP A 13 6.22 -14.08 1.80
C ASP A 13 5.71 -14.89 3.00
N GLU A 14 4.60 -14.45 3.60
CA GLU A 14 3.93 -15.08 4.74
C GLU A 14 2.84 -16.06 4.31
N ARG A 15 2.54 -17.02 5.18
CA ARG A 15 1.41 -17.95 5.00
C ARG A 15 0.37 -17.69 6.07
N GLU A 16 -0.89 -17.61 5.66
CA GLU A 16 -2.01 -17.46 6.57
C GLU A 16 -2.16 -18.70 7.47
N SER A 17 -1.91 -18.53 8.77
CA SER A 17 -2.02 -19.56 9.79
C SER A 17 -3.15 -19.28 10.79
N ARG A 18 -3.79 -18.11 10.72
CA ARG A 18 -4.85 -17.73 11.65
C ARG A 18 -6.09 -18.59 11.44
N GLY A 19 -6.67 -19.06 12.54
CA GLY A 19 -7.95 -19.76 12.52
C GLY A 19 -9.09 -18.89 11.95
N PHE A 20 -10.14 -19.55 11.47
CA PHE A 20 -11.29 -18.92 10.79
C PHE A 20 -11.88 -17.73 11.57
N VAL A 21 -12.00 -17.84 12.90
CA VAL A 21 -12.58 -16.79 13.75
C VAL A 21 -11.68 -15.55 13.79
N ARG A 22 -10.38 -15.71 14.07
CA ARG A 22 -9.43 -14.59 14.17
C ARG A 22 -9.28 -13.87 12.82
N LEU A 23 -9.18 -14.62 11.73
CA LEU A 23 -9.13 -14.05 10.38
C LEU A 23 -10.40 -13.24 10.06
N ASN A 24 -11.58 -13.75 10.42
CA ASN A 24 -12.83 -13.01 10.21
C ASN A 24 -12.89 -11.72 11.04
N LEU A 25 -12.48 -11.76 12.30
CA LEU A 25 -12.47 -10.57 13.16
C LEU A 25 -11.55 -9.49 12.60
N ILE A 26 -10.35 -9.85 12.14
CA ILE A 26 -9.41 -8.92 11.50
C ILE A 26 -10.01 -8.38 10.20
N ALA A 27 -10.57 -9.26 9.35
CA ALA A 27 -11.18 -8.82 8.10
C ALA A 27 -12.36 -7.85 8.32
N VAL A 28 -13.21 -8.11 9.32
CA VAL A 28 -14.30 -7.20 9.69
C VAL A 28 -13.75 -5.88 10.24
N GLY A 29 -12.75 -5.92 11.12
CA GLY A 29 -12.10 -4.74 11.66
C GLY A 29 -11.49 -3.84 10.58
N LEU A 30 -10.77 -4.44 9.63
CA LEU A 30 -10.20 -3.72 8.48
C LEU A 30 -11.28 -3.15 7.55
N THR A 31 -12.38 -3.89 7.32
CA THR A 31 -13.52 -3.36 6.57
C THR A 31 -14.16 -2.17 7.28
N LEU A 32 -14.37 -2.24 8.59
CA LEU A 32 -14.92 -1.12 9.37
C LEU A 32 -13.98 0.08 9.33
N ALA A 33 -12.67 -0.13 9.47
CA ALA A 33 -11.67 0.93 9.34
C ALA A 33 -11.72 1.59 7.95
N LEU A 34 -11.89 0.80 6.88
CA LEU A 34 -12.07 1.33 5.52
C LEU A 34 -13.36 2.14 5.38
N ILE A 35 -14.47 1.68 5.98
CA ILE A 35 -15.74 2.42 5.96
C ILE A 35 -15.58 3.77 6.67
N VAL A 36 -15.00 3.78 7.87
CA VAL A 36 -14.71 5.02 8.61
C VAL A 36 -13.81 5.94 7.79
N PHE A 37 -12.79 5.37 7.14
CA PHE A 37 -11.91 6.13 6.26
C PHE A 37 -12.70 6.82 5.14
N VAL A 38 -13.55 6.09 4.42
CA VAL A 38 -14.38 6.64 3.33
C VAL A 38 -15.31 7.73 3.85
N LEU A 39 -15.98 7.51 5.00
CA LEU A 39 -16.89 8.50 5.58
C LEU A 39 -16.17 9.80 5.97
N VAL A 40 -15.00 9.70 6.61
CA VAL A 40 -14.19 10.88 6.97
C VAL A 40 -13.67 11.57 5.71
N ALA A 41 -13.24 10.83 4.69
CA ALA A 41 -12.78 11.41 3.43
C ALA A 41 -13.91 12.19 2.72
N LEU A 42 -15.12 11.60 2.64
CA LEU A 42 -16.29 12.27 2.07
C LEU A 42 -16.68 13.51 2.89
N ALA A 43 -16.67 13.41 4.22
CA ALA A 43 -16.93 14.54 5.10
C ALA A 43 -15.91 15.66 4.89
N LEU A 44 -14.62 15.35 4.78
CA LEU A 44 -13.58 16.34 4.50
C LEU A 44 -13.79 17.03 3.14
N VAL A 45 -14.17 16.29 2.11
CA VAL A 45 -14.42 16.86 0.78
C VAL A 45 -15.67 17.75 0.77
N ALA A 46 -16.74 17.34 1.45
CA ALA A 46 -18.04 18.02 1.40
C ALA A 46 -18.18 19.15 2.45
N VAL A 47 -17.72 18.93 3.69
CA VAL A 47 -17.98 19.82 4.83
C VAL A 47 -16.97 20.96 4.91
N VAL A 48 -15.69 20.69 4.65
CA VAL A 48 -14.64 21.73 4.72
C VAL A 48 -14.96 22.97 3.86
N PRO A 49 -15.32 22.85 2.57
CA PRO A 49 -15.62 24.03 1.76
C PRO A 49 -16.87 24.79 2.27
N LEU A 50 -17.87 24.07 2.78
CA LEU A 50 -19.09 24.67 3.33
C LEU A 50 -18.80 25.52 4.57
N VAL A 51 -18.03 24.96 5.51
CA VAL A 51 -17.65 25.65 6.76
C VAL A 51 -16.77 26.86 6.47
N LEU A 52 -15.79 26.73 5.57
CA LEU A 52 -14.92 27.85 5.19
C LEU A 52 -15.72 29.00 4.55
N GLY A 53 -16.77 28.69 3.78
CA GLY A 53 -17.68 29.68 3.21
C GLY A 53 -18.50 30.44 4.26
N TRP A 54 -18.87 29.80 5.38
CA TRP A 54 -19.64 30.44 6.45
C TRP A 54 -18.80 31.34 7.37
N ILE A 55 -17.51 31.03 7.52
CA ILE A 55 -16.60 31.81 8.38
C ILE A 55 -16.30 33.19 7.76
N GLY A 56 -16.67 33.43 6.50
CA GLY A 56 -16.50 34.73 5.84
C GLY A 56 -15.04 35.09 5.64
N LEU A 57 -14.18 34.09 5.49
CA LEU A 57 -12.78 34.28 5.11
C LEU A 57 -12.74 34.90 3.71
N GLY A 58 -11.88 35.90 3.49
CA GLY A 58 -11.68 36.48 2.16
C GLY A 58 -11.39 35.38 1.12
N GLU A 59 -11.88 35.55 -0.11
CA GLU A 59 -11.89 34.50 -1.15
C GLU A 59 -10.53 33.81 -1.34
N GLY A 60 -9.44 34.57 -1.29
CA GLY A 60 -8.08 34.02 -1.40
C GLY A 60 -7.68 33.09 -0.25
N MET A 61 -8.07 33.42 0.99
CA MET A 61 -7.78 32.58 2.17
C MET A 61 -8.64 31.31 2.18
N ALA A 62 -9.94 31.44 1.83
CA ALA A 62 -10.83 30.29 1.70
C ALA A 62 -10.35 29.31 0.63
N TRP A 63 -9.87 29.82 -0.51
CA TRP A 63 -9.26 29.02 -1.56
C TRP A 63 -7.99 28.32 -1.05
N ALA A 64 -7.06 29.03 -0.42
CA ALA A 64 -5.81 28.45 0.10
C ALA A 64 -6.08 27.33 1.12
N LEU A 65 -7.01 27.54 2.05
CA LEU A 65 -7.41 26.50 3.02
C LEU A 65 -8.12 25.32 2.36
N SER A 66 -8.88 25.57 1.28
CA SER A 66 -9.50 24.52 0.49
C SER A 66 -8.46 23.65 -0.23
N LEU A 67 -7.25 24.14 -0.52
CA LEU A 67 -6.17 23.28 -1.03
C LEU A 67 -5.65 22.31 0.04
N LEU A 68 -5.64 22.71 1.32
CA LEU A 68 -5.09 21.92 2.42
C LEU A 68 -5.86 20.60 2.65
N ARG A 69 -7.09 20.50 2.14
CA ARG A 69 -7.88 19.26 2.14
C ARG A 69 -7.15 18.10 1.46
N TRP A 70 -6.43 18.37 0.37
CA TRP A 70 -5.79 17.32 -0.42
C TRP A 70 -4.60 16.67 0.31
N PRO A 71 -3.65 17.45 0.88
CA PRO A 71 -2.64 16.91 1.79
C PRO A 71 -3.26 16.16 2.98
N LEU A 72 -4.34 16.67 3.57
CA LEU A 72 -4.99 16.02 4.71
C LEU A 72 -5.57 14.65 4.34
N LEU A 73 -6.25 14.56 3.19
CA LEU A 73 -6.74 13.28 2.65
C LEU A 73 -5.58 12.32 2.35
N LEU A 74 -4.46 12.83 1.82
CA LEU A 74 -3.28 12.02 1.54
C LEU A 74 -2.67 11.46 2.82
N LEU A 75 -2.52 12.28 3.87
CA LEU A 75 -2.03 11.83 5.17
C LEU A 75 -2.97 10.79 5.79
N PHE A 76 -4.27 10.99 5.63
CA PHE A 76 -5.27 10.05 6.11
C PHE A 76 -5.22 8.72 5.35
N LEU A 77 -5.02 8.75 4.02
CA LEU A 77 -4.80 7.57 3.19
C LEU A 77 -3.53 6.82 3.62
N MET A 78 -2.43 7.55 3.82
CA MET A 78 -1.18 6.97 4.33
C MET A 78 -1.40 6.30 5.69
N GLY A 79 -2.15 6.93 6.60
CA GLY A 79 -2.52 6.34 7.88
C GLY A 79 -3.32 5.05 7.72
N ALA A 80 -4.35 5.05 6.87
CA ALA A 80 -5.17 3.86 6.59
C ALA A 80 -4.34 2.71 6.00
N LEU A 81 -3.42 3.01 5.07
CA LEU A 81 -2.51 2.02 4.51
C LEU A 81 -1.49 1.51 5.54
N ALA A 82 -0.99 2.37 6.42
CA ALA A 82 -0.11 1.95 7.51
C ALA A 82 -0.81 0.97 8.47
N VAL A 83 -2.08 1.24 8.83
CA VAL A 83 -2.92 0.30 9.60
C VAL A 83 -3.09 -1.01 8.83
N LEU A 84 -3.40 -0.94 7.54
CA LEU A 84 -3.56 -2.12 6.69
C LEU A 84 -2.28 -2.97 6.67
N TYR A 85 -1.11 -2.37 6.41
CA TYR A 85 0.16 -3.10 6.34
C TYR A 85 0.65 -3.64 7.68
N ARG A 86 0.21 -3.05 8.79
CA ARG A 86 0.56 -3.54 10.12
C ARG A 86 -0.30 -4.75 10.52
N TYR A 87 -1.62 -4.70 10.28
CA TYR A 87 -2.55 -5.69 10.83
C TYR A 87 -3.07 -6.72 9.83
N ALA A 88 -2.96 -6.46 8.52
CA ALA A 88 -3.38 -7.43 7.52
C ALA A 88 -2.45 -8.67 7.48
N PRO A 89 -1.11 -8.54 7.43
CA PRO A 89 -0.25 -9.72 7.35
C PRO A 89 -0.37 -10.63 8.59
N ASP A 90 -0.24 -11.94 8.41
CA ASP A 90 -0.13 -12.89 9.52
C ASP A 90 1.32 -13.04 9.98
N ARG A 91 1.80 -12.04 10.73
CA ARG A 91 3.16 -12.01 11.28
C ARG A 91 3.22 -11.16 12.54
N ASP A 92 4.34 -11.20 13.25
CA ASP A 92 4.56 -10.31 14.40
C ASP A 92 4.58 -8.84 13.99
N GLU A 93 3.98 -8.00 14.83
CA GLU A 93 3.65 -6.63 14.44
C GLU A 93 4.92 -5.81 14.15
N PRO A 94 5.06 -5.23 12.95
CA PRO A 94 6.16 -4.34 12.64
C PRO A 94 6.00 -3.01 13.40
N ARG A 95 7.11 -2.38 13.77
CA ARG A 95 7.08 -1.00 14.29
C ARG A 95 6.54 -0.07 13.21
N TRP A 96 5.80 0.96 13.62
CA TRP A 96 5.19 1.96 12.71
C TRP A 96 6.18 2.57 11.69
N ARG A 97 7.45 2.72 12.07
CA ARG A 97 8.50 3.26 11.20
C ARG A 97 8.84 2.37 10.00
N TRP A 98 8.59 1.06 10.07
CA TRP A 98 8.86 0.10 9.00
C TRP A 98 7.70 -0.07 8.02
N VAL A 99 6.48 0.28 8.43
CA VAL A 99 5.30 0.28 7.52
C VAL A 99 5.06 1.61 6.81
N SER A 100 5.61 2.70 7.37
CA SER A 100 5.43 4.06 6.85
C SER A 100 6.00 4.29 5.43
N PRO A 101 7.18 3.76 5.05
CA PRO A 101 7.73 3.95 3.70
C PRO A 101 6.83 3.38 2.60
N GLY A 102 6.33 2.17 2.80
CA GLY A 102 5.38 1.51 1.89
C GLY A 102 4.03 2.21 1.85
N ALA A 103 3.53 2.70 2.99
CA ALA A 103 2.30 3.51 3.02
C ALA A 103 2.45 4.81 2.23
N ALA A 104 3.60 5.49 2.35
CA ALA A 104 3.92 6.67 1.55
C ALA A 104 4.03 6.31 0.06
N GLY A 105 4.80 5.27 -0.28
CA GLY A 105 5.01 4.82 -1.65
C GLY A 105 3.71 4.42 -2.34
N ALA A 106 2.86 3.64 -1.68
CA ALA A 106 1.55 3.26 -2.18
C ALA A 106 0.62 4.47 -2.37
N SER A 107 0.63 5.43 -1.44
CA SER A 107 -0.19 6.64 -1.56
C SER A 107 0.25 7.49 -2.75
N VAL A 108 1.56 7.64 -2.97
CA VAL A 108 2.11 8.34 -4.13
C VAL A 108 1.74 7.63 -5.42
N LEU A 109 1.95 6.31 -5.49
CA LEU A 109 1.57 5.49 -6.66
C LEU A 109 0.08 5.58 -6.96
N PHE A 110 -0.76 5.56 -5.92
CA PHE A 110 -2.20 5.68 -6.06
C PHE A 110 -2.61 7.03 -6.65
N VAL A 111 -2.03 8.13 -6.16
CA VAL A 111 -2.32 9.48 -6.66
C VAL A 111 -1.82 9.64 -8.09
N VAL A 112 -0.56 9.28 -8.37
CA VAL A 112 0.03 9.37 -9.71
C VAL A 112 -0.75 8.50 -10.69
N GLY A 113 -1.08 7.27 -10.29
CA GLY A 113 -1.90 6.35 -11.09
C GLY A 113 -3.29 6.90 -11.35
N SER A 114 -3.94 7.51 -10.36
CA SER A 114 -5.26 8.13 -10.51
C SER A 114 -5.24 9.33 -11.46
N ILE A 115 -4.20 10.19 -11.37
CA ILE A 115 -4.02 11.31 -12.29
C ILE A 115 -3.78 10.80 -13.71
N GLY A 116 -2.86 9.86 -13.89
CA GLY A 116 -2.57 9.25 -15.19
C GLY A 116 -3.79 8.56 -15.79
N PHE A 117 -4.57 7.87 -14.98
CA PHE A 117 -5.83 7.25 -15.40
C PHE A 117 -6.87 8.28 -15.81
N SER A 118 -7.03 9.37 -15.03
CA SER A 118 -7.94 10.46 -15.37
C SER A 118 -7.58 11.09 -16.72
N LEU A 119 -6.29 11.28 -17.00
CA LEU A 119 -5.83 11.78 -18.29
C LEU A 119 -6.15 10.78 -19.42
N TYR A 120 -5.86 9.49 -19.21
CA TYR A 120 -6.18 8.44 -20.20
C TYR A 120 -7.66 8.41 -20.58
N VAL A 121 -8.56 8.47 -19.58
CA VAL A 121 -10.00 8.47 -19.81
C VAL A 121 -10.43 9.75 -20.54
N SER A 122 -9.86 10.91 -20.20
CA SER A 122 -10.22 12.19 -20.85
C SER A 122 -9.90 12.25 -22.34
N TYR A 123 -8.99 11.40 -22.85
CA TYR A 123 -8.72 11.30 -24.29
C TYR A 123 -9.67 10.34 -25.03
N SER A 124 -10.54 9.63 -24.31
CA SER A 124 -11.35 8.53 -24.84
C SER A 124 -12.83 8.90 -25.13
N ASP A 125 -13.14 10.20 -25.25
CA ASP A 125 -14.50 10.78 -25.39
C ASP A 125 -15.42 10.12 -26.46
N SER A 126 -14.87 9.42 -27.45
CA SER A 126 -15.65 8.72 -28.48
C SER A 126 -16.15 7.32 -28.10
N TYR A 127 -15.62 6.70 -27.04
CA TYR A 127 -16.00 5.35 -26.59
C TYR A 127 -17.27 5.34 -25.72
N ASP A 128 -17.50 6.40 -24.94
CA ASP A 128 -18.67 6.53 -24.04
C ASP A 128 -20.01 6.49 -24.80
N ALA A 129 -20.05 7.03 -26.02
CA ALA A 129 -21.25 7.06 -26.86
C ALA A 129 -21.69 5.68 -27.38
N THR A 130 -20.76 4.72 -27.50
CA THR A 130 -21.05 3.39 -28.08
C THR A 130 -21.28 2.33 -27.01
N TYR A 131 -20.58 2.43 -25.88
CA TYR A 131 -20.58 1.39 -24.85
C TYR A 131 -21.25 1.80 -23.53
N GLY A 132 -21.61 3.08 -23.36
CA GLY A 132 -22.44 3.55 -22.23
C GLY A 132 -22.02 2.97 -20.87
N SER A 133 -22.94 2.25 -20.21
CA SER A 133 -22.70 1.64 -18.90
C SER A 133 -21.62 0.55 -18.87
N LEU A 134 -21.38 -0.17 -19.98
CA LEU A 134 -20.30 -1.15 -20.07
C LEU A 134 -18.93 -0.48 -20.01
N GLY A 135 -18.79 0.70 -20.64
CA GLY A 135 -17.59 1.54 -20.54
C GLY A 135 -17.29 1.95 -19.11
N ALA A 136 -18.31 2.43 -18.38
CA ALA A 136 -18.18 2.83 -16.98
C ALA A 136 -17.69 1.70 -16.06
N ILE A 137 -18.19 0.47 -16.26
CA ILE A 137 -17.73 -0.71 -15.50
C ILE A 137 -16.26 -1.01 -15.81
N ALA A 138 -15.87 -1.01 -17.09
CA ALA A 138 -14.49 -1.27 -17.50
C ALA A 138 -13.52 -0.22 -16.95
N VAL A 139 -13.87 1.06 -17.07
CA VAL A 139 -13.12 2.19 -16.48
C VAL A 139 -12.97 1.99 -14.97
N THR A 140 -14.05 1.67 -14.27
CA THR A 140 -14.02 1.42 -12.84
C THR A 140 -13.12 0.23 -12.48
N MET A 141 -13.18 -0.87 -13.24
CA MET A 141 -12.29 -2.02 -13.03
C MET A 141 -10.81 -1.67 -13.20
N VAL A 142 -10.46 -0.93 -14.26
CA VAL A 142 -9.07 -0.52 -14.49
C VAL A 142 -8.59 0.40 -13.38
N TRP A 143 -9.43 1.33 -12.93
CA TRP A 143 -9.10 2.19 -11.80
C TRP A 143 -8.89 1.39 -10.50
N LEU A 144 -9.77 0.43 -10.21
CA LEU A 144 -9.61 -0.48 -9.07
C LEU A 144 -8.34 -1.33 -9.19
N PHE A 145 -7.94 -1.70 -10.40
CA PHE A 145 -6.70 -2.43 -10.66
C PHE A 145 -5.47 -1.57 -10.33
N VAL A 146 -5.44 -0.31 -10.76
CA VAL A 146 -4.40 0.66 -10.40
C VAL A 146 -4.33 0.84 -8.88
N ALA A 147 -5.49 0.93 -8.21
CA ALA A 147 -5.54 1.02 -6.76
C ALA A 147 -4.95 -0.22 -6.07
N ALA A 148 -5.35 -1.42 -6.50
CA ALA A 148 -4.85 -2.67 -5.95
C ALA A 148 -3.33 -2.81 -6.13
N TYR A 149 -2.81 -2.50 -7.33
CA TYR A 149 -1.37 -2.53 -7.58
C TYR A 149 -0.59 -1.55 -6.71
N SER A 150 -1.12 -0.34 -6.51
CA SER A 150 -0.48 0.66 -5.64
C SER A 150 -0.33 0.12 -4.21
N VAL A 151 -1.38 -0.54 -3.69
CA VAL A 151 -1.35 -1.15 -2.35
C VAL A 151 -0.38 -2.33 -2.29
N LEU A 152 -0.35 -3.21 -3.29
CA LEU A 152 0.55 -4.36 -3.29
C LEU A 152 2.03 -3.95 -3.43
N LEU A 153 2.32 -2.96 -4.28
CA LEU A 153 3.67 -2.43 -4.42
C LEU A 153 4.16 -1.76 -3.13
N GLY A 154 3.30 -1.06 -2.39
CA GLY A 154 3.66 -0.54 -1.07
C GLY A 154 3.93 -1.64 -0.03
N ALA A 155 3.16 -2.73 -0.04
CA ALA A 155 3.41 -3.88 0.82
C ALA A 155 4.78 -4.51 0.50
N GLN A 156 5.08 -4.71 -0.78
CA GLN A 156 6.37 -5.23 -1.25
C GLN A 156 7.53 -4.30 -0.86
N LEU A 157 7.33 -2.97 -0.97
CA LEU A 157 8.33 -1.98 -0.57
C LEU A 157 8.64 -2.07 0.93
N ASN A 158 7.62 -2.25 1.77
CA ASN A 158 7.83 -2.47 3.20
C ASN A 158 8.60 -3.77 3.47
N ALA A 159 8.19 -4.87 2.85
CA ALA A 159 8.86 -6.17 3.00
C ALA A 159 10.35 -6.07 2.62
N GLU A 160 10.66 -5.42 1.50
CA GLU A 160 12.05 -5.26 1.05
C GLU A 160 12.86 -4.30 1.94
N THR A 161 12.23 -3.24 2.44
CA THR A 161 12.88 -2.31 3.37
C THR A 161 13.27 -3.01 4.68
N GLU A 162 12.43 -3.93 5.18
CA GLU A 162 12.75 -4.75 6.35
C GLU A 162 13.89 -5.75 6.06
N ARG A 163 13.91 -6.36 4.87
CA ARG A 163 14.99 -7.28 4.45
C ARG A 163 16.37 -6.62 4.31
N GLN A 164 16.43 -5.30 4.23
CA GLN A 164 17.69 -4.55 4.15
C GLN A 164 18.30 -4.26 5.53
N THR A 165 17.69 -4.70 6.63
CA THR A 165 18.23 -4.49 7.97
C THR A 165 18.45 -5.79 8.75
N VAL A 166 19.57 -5.85 9.46
CA VAL A 166 19.85 -6.90 10.45
C VAL A 166 19.19 -6.57 11.80
N ARG A 167 18.83 -5.31 12.03
CA ARG A 167 18.15 -4.89 13.25
C ARG A 167 16.71 -5.37 13.25
N ASP A 168 16.22 -5.70 14.43
CA ASP A 168 14.85 -6.16 14.59
C ASP A 168 13.85 -5.05 14.25
N SER A 169 12.96 -5.35 13.29
CA SER A 169 11.91 -4.46 12.81
C SER A 169 10.57 -4.66 13.53
N THR A 170 10.42 -5.74 14.31
CA THR A 170 9.16 -6.07 15.01
C THR A 170 9.07 -5.36 16.36
N GLU A 171 7.85 -5.32 16.91
CA GLU A 171 7.59 -4.85 18.26
C GLU A 171 7.80 -5.95 19.31
N GLY A 172 8.23 -5.55 20.50
CA GLY A 172 8.51 -6.47 21.61
C GLY A 172 9.98 -6.52 21.99
N ARG A 173 10.39 -7.62 22.61
CA ARG A 173 11.78 -7.86 23.01
C ARG A 173 12.61 -8.17 21.76
N PRO A 174 13.82 -7.61 21.60
CA PRO A 174 14.63 -7.86 20.42
C PRO A 174 14.94 -9.35 20.25
N GLU A 175 14.62 -9.89 19.09
CA GLU A 175 14.89 -11.29 18.75
C GLU A 175 15.95 -11.43 17.64
N PRO A 176 16.75 -12.52 17.66
CA PRO A 176 17.70 -12.81 16.60
C PRO A 176 16.97 -13.17 15.30
N LEU A 177 17.66 -13.04 14.16
CA LEU A 177 17.14 -13.46 12.86
C LEU A 177 16.68 -14.92 12.89
N GLY A 178 15.53 -15.19 12.27
CA GLY A 178 14.88 -16.50 12.19
C GLY A 178 13.94 -16.81 13.35
N ARG A 179 13.76 -15.88 14.30
CA ARG A 179 12.86 -16.04 15.45
C ARG A 179 11.82 -14.93 15.59
N ARG A 180 11.87 -13.88 14.78
CA ARG A 180 11.03 -12.69 14.93
C ARG A 180 9.57 -12.88 14.48
N GLY A 181 9.18 -14.09 14.10
CA GLY A 181 7.81 -14.39 13.66
C GLY A 181 7.39 -13.61 12.42
N ALA A 182 8.34 -13.17 11.60
CA ALA A 182 8.11 -12.34 10.42
C ALA A 182 9.21 -12.59 9.40
N ARG A 183 8.87 -13.21 8.26
CA ARG A 183 9.84 -13.65 7.25
C ARG A 183 10.63 -12.50 6.64
N ALA A 184 9.97 -11.37 6.38
CA ALA A 184 10.64 -10.16 5.89
C ALA A 184 11.64 -9.58 6.91
N ALA A 185 11.41 -9.79 8.21
CA ALA A 185 12.31 -9.36 9.29
C ALA A 185 13.40 -10.40 9.62
N ASP A 186 13.16 -11.67 9.28
CA ASP A 186 14.05 -12.80 9.56
C ASP A 186 15.00 -13.13 8.40
N THR A 187 14.76 -12.58 7.22
CA THR A 187 15.60 -12.78 6.04
C THR A 187 16.31 -11.49 5.66
N VAL A 188 17.57 -11.61 5.24
CA VAL A 188 18.34 -10.50 4.68
C VAL A 188 18.58 -10.74 3.19
N GLY A 189 18.54 -9.68 2.40
CA GLY A 189 18.89 -9.75 0.99
C GLY A 189 20.34 -10.24 0.79
N PRO A 190 20.66 -10.91 -0.33
CA PRO A 190 22.02 -11.37 -0.59
C PRO A 190 22.98 -10.19 -0.65
N THR A 191 24.12 -10.31 0.04
CA THR A 191 25.17 -9.29 -0.03
C THR A 191 25.77 -9.29 -1.44
N SER A 192 26.09 -8.13 -2.02
CA SER A 192 26.64 -8.04 -3.39
C SER A 192 27.88 -8.92 -3.62
N GLU A 193 28.64 -9.23 -2.56
CA GLU A 193 29.79 -10.14 -2.60
C GLU A 193 29.39 -11.62 -2.77
N GLU A 194 28.29 -12.07 -2.15
CA GLU A 194 27.79 -13.45 -2.27
C GLU A 194 27.11 -13.71 -3.62
N GLY A 195 26.48 -12.69 -4.21
CA GLY A 195 25.93 -12.74 -5.56
C GLY A 195 27.02 -12.89 -6.62
N ALA A 196 28.09 -12.10 -6.51
CA ALA A 196 29.23 -12.15 -7.41
C ALA A 196 29.98 -13.50 -7.34
N GLY A 197 30.14 -14.08 -6.13
CA GLY A 197 30.79 -15.39 -5.97
C GLY A 197 30.02 -16.55 -6.62
N LYS A 198 28.69 -16.51 -6.62
CA LYS A 198 27.84 -17.53 -7.27
C LYS A 198 27.86 -17.43 -8.80
N GLU A 199 27.95 -16.23 -9.38
CA GLU A 199 28.07 -16.06 -10.83
C GLU A 199 29.45 -16.48 -11.37
N VAL A 200 30.52 -16.15 -10.64
CA VAL A 200 31.90 -16.55 -11.00
C VAL A 200 32.08 -18.08 -10.94
N GLY A 201 31.52 -18.74 -9.92
CA GLY A 201 31.56 -20.21 -9.80
C GLY A 201 30.81 -20.94 -10.92
N LYS A 202 29.70 -20.37 -11.41
CA LYS A 202 28.90 -20.94 -12.51
C LYS A 202 29.56 -20.74 -13.88
N GLY A 203 30.34 -19.67 -14.05
CA GLY A 203 31.15 -19.41 -15.25
C GLY A 203 32.38 -20.31 -15.37
N ALA A 204 33.03 -20.63 -14.24
CA ALA A 204 34.22 -21.49 -14.21
C ALA A 204 33.91 -22.98 -14.50
N SER A 205 32.72 -23.46 -14.09
CA SER A 205 32.29 -24.85 -14.35
C SER A 205 31.91 -25.12 -15.81
N ARG A 206 31.68 -24.10 -16.64
CA ARG A 206 31.27 -24.25 -18.05
C ARG A 206 32.44 -24.23 -19.05
N ARG A 207 33.68 -24.04 -18.60
CA ARG A 207 34.88 -23.93 -19.45
C ARG A 207 35.90 -25.07 -19.24
N ARG A 208 35.44 -26.31 -19.08
CA ARG A 208 36.30 -27.47 -19.33
C ARG A 208 35.80 -28.16 -20.60
N PRO A 209 36.39 -27.84 -21.76
CA PRO A 209 36.34 -28.72 -22.91
C PRO A 209 37.38 -29.83 -22.74
N ASP A 210 36.98 -31.03 -23.14
CA ASP A 210 37.76 -32.26 -23.18
C ASP A 210 38.79 -32.25 -24.32
#